data_AF-A0A813FNF4-F1
#
_entry.id   AF-A0A813FNF4-F1
#
_cell.length_a   1.000
_cell.length_b   1.000
_cell.length_c   1.000
_cell.angle_alpha   90.00
_cell.angle_beta   90.00
_cell.angle_gamma   90.00
#
_symmetry.space_group_name_H-M   'P 1'
#
loop_
_entity.id
_entity.type
_entity.pdbx_description
1 polymer ?
#
loop_
_entity_poly.entity_id
_entity_poly.type
_entity_poly.pdbx_seq_one_letter_code
_entity_poly.pdbx_strand_id
1 'polypeptide(L)'
;MATAGKEFNTKKQQDKSGVLAPPYIYAWSAAVLAAIEVPEVSEKDKAVLLQHASTVSRPEQLLEHVYISRAAVAFAPGTHKINFSVSAELQPVLDALLRTLVLTGGCAKFGTPPRSSGERKVAKLLADLGEWNLPPAL
;
A
#
# COMPACT_ATOMS: atom_id res chain seq x y z
N MET A 1 4.46 -31.61 30.96
CA MET A 1 5.32 -30.44 31.28
C MET A 1 5.52 -29.63 30.01
N ALA A 2 4.72 -28.59 29.79
CA ALA A 2 4.68 -27.82 28.54
C ALA A 2 4.99 -26.32 28.81
N THR A 3 6.20 -26.05 29.27
CA THR A 3 6.61 -24.74 29.81
C THR A 3 7.89 -24.23 29.13
N ALA A 4 7.94 -24.22 27.81
CA ALA A 4 9.07 -23.65 27.07
C ALA A 4 8.67 -22.79 25.85
N GLY A 5 7.41 -22.87 25.39
CA GLY A 5 6.94 -22.13 24.21
C GLY A 5 6.41 -20.71 24.48
N LYS A 6 6.18 -20.33 25.74
CA LYS A 6 5.56 -19.04 26.08
C LYS A 6 6.56 -17.90 26.26
N GLU A 7 7.84 -18.19 26.52
CA GLU A 7 8.85 -17.17 26.83
C GLU A 7 9.52 -16.56 25.59
N PHE A 8 9.42 -17.23 24.43
CA PHE A 8 9.97 -16.71 23.17
C PHE A 8 9.09 -15.64 22.51
N ASN A 9 7.79 -15.59 22.83
CA ASN A 9 6.86 -14.69 22.16
C ASN A 9 6.73 -13.32 22.85
N THR A 10 7.22 -13.17 24.08
CA THR A 10 7.19 -11.92 24.85
C THR A 10 8.41 -11.03 24.61
N LYS A 11 9.53 -11.55 24.10
CA LYS A 11 10.76 -10.77 23.87
C LYS A 11 10.77 -9.91 22.61
N LYS A 12 9.76 -10.00 21.74
CA LYS A 12 9.70 -9.17 20.51
C LYS A 12 9.10 -7.76 20.74
N GLN A 13 8.65 -7.46 21.95
CA GLN A 13 8.02 -6.17 22.29
C GLN A 13 8.87 -5.25 23.18
N GLN A 14 10.11 -5.62 23.51
CA GLN A 14 11.01 -4.81 24.32
C GLN A 14 12.26 -4.46 23.52
N ASP A 15 12.13 -3.48 22.63
CA ASP A 15 13.16 -2.47 22.42
C ASP A 15 12.67 -1.45 21.39
N LYS A 16 12.60 -0.17 21.80
CA LYS A 16 13.03 1.03 21.05
C LYS A 16 12.66 2.30 21.81
N SER A 17 13.60 2.72 22.64
CA SER A 17 13.75 4.07 23.21
C SER A 17 14.10 5.09 22.11
N GLY A 18 13.10 5.40 21.30
CA GLY A 18 13.09 6.45 20.29
C GLY A 18 11.73 6.34 19.63
N VAL A 19 10.86 7.33 19.83
CA VAL A 19 9.49 7.31 19.30
C VAL A 19 9.60 7.50 17.77
N LEU A 20 10.00 6.43 17.09
CA LEU A 20 9.92 6.32 15.65
C LEU A 20 8.44 6.26 15.32
N ALA A 21 8.05 7.07 14.36
CA ALA A 21 6.70 7.05 13.87
C ALA A 21 6.37 5.63 13.32
N PRO A 22 5.10 5.25 13.22
CA PRO A 22 4.71 3.91 12.81
C PRO A 22 5.35 3.50 11.47
N PRO A 23 5.77 2.24 11.29
CA PRO A 23 6.53 1.83 10.10
C PRO A 23 5.79 2.06 8.77
N TYR A 24 4.46 2.12 8.78
CA TYR A 24 3.67 2.31 7.58
C TYR A 24 3.85 3.69 6.94
N ILE A 25 4.08 4.77 7.70
CA ILE A 25 4.27 6.09 7.09
C ILE A 25 5.60 6.20 6.35
N TYR A 26 6.65 5.53 6.85
CA TYR A 26 7.93 5.46 6.14
C TYR A 26 7.81 4.62 4.87
N ALA A 27 7.08 3.50 4.91
CA ALA A 27 6.81 2.69 3.73
C ALA A 27 6.04 3.48 2.66
N TRP A 28 5.08 4.32 3.07
CA TRP A 28 4.39 5.24 2.17
C TRP A 28 5.34 6.24 1.52
N SER A 29 6.14 6.96 2.32
CA SER A 29 7.08 7.96 1.79
C SER A 29 8.10 7.33 0.84
N ALA A 30 8.62 6.15 1.18
CA ALA A 30 9.52 5.40 0.31
C ALA A 30 8.86 5.02 -1.03
N ALA A 31 7.59 4.60 -1.01
CA ALA A 31 6.85 4.28 -2.22
C ALA A 31 6.64 5.51 -3.13
N VAL A 32 6.31 6.67 -2.54
CA VAL A 32 6.15 7.92 -3.30
C VAL A 32 7.48 8.36 -3.93
N LEU A 33 8.58 8.34 -3.16
CA LEU A 33 9.91 8.69 -3.68
C LEU A 33 10.35 7.74 -4.79
N ALA A 34 10.16 6.44 -4.61
CA ALA A 34 10.48 5.45 -5.64
C ALA A 34 9.64 5.67 -6.92
N ALA A 35 8.37 6.05 -6.78
CA ALA A 35 7.49 6.32 -7.92
C ALA A 35 7.92 7.57 -8.73
N ILE A 36 8.49 8.59 -8.08
CA ILE A 36 8.99 9.80 -8.75
C ILE A 36 10.17 9.50 -9.68
N GLU A 37 10.99 8.52 -9.30
CA GLU A 37 12.18 8.09 -10.05
C GLU A 37 11.85 7.19 -11.26
N VAL A 38 10.59 6.76 -11.42
CA VAL A 38 10.18 5.94 -12.57
C VAL A 38 10.15 6.82 -13.83
N PRO A 39 10.93 6.50 -14.89
CA PRO A 39 11.07 7.35 -16.07
C PRO A 39 9.80 7.51 -16.91
N GLU A 40 8.95 6.48 -16.90
CA GLU A 40 7.76 6.35 -17.76
C GLU A 40 6.50 6.99 -17.16
N VAL A 41 6.61 7.62 -15.99
CA VAL A 41 5.48 8.27 -15.32
C VAL A 41 5.05 9.53 -16.05
N SER A 42 3.73 9.73 -16.17
CA SER A 42 3.16 10.93 -16.78
C SER A 42 3.61 12.20 -16.04
N GLU A 43 3.84 13.30 -16.75
CA GLU A 43 4.23 14.57 -16.12
C GLU A 43 3.20 15.02 -15.07
N LYS A 44 1.91 14.75 -15.32
CA LYS A 44 0.81 15.05 -14.40
C LYS A 44 0.93 14.25 -13.10
N ASP A 45 1.12 12.93 -13.17
CA ASP A 45 1.26 12.10 -11.97
C ASP A 45 2.55 12.41 -11.22
N LYS A 46 3.64 12.65 -11.95
CA LYS A 46 4.92 13.05 -11.37
C LYS A 46 4.80 14.38 -10.62
N ALA A 47 4.08 15.36 -11.16
CA ALA A 47 3.83 16.63 -10.49
C ALA A 47 3.03 16.45 -9.19
N VAL A 48 1.99 15.61 -9.19
CA VAL A 48 1.21 15.28 -7.97
C VAL A 48 2.10 14.64 -6.90
N LEU A 49 2.93 13.67 -7.28
CA LEU A 49 3.83 12.96 -6.36
C LEU A 49 4.91 13.91 -5.80
N LEU A 50 5.49 14.77 -6.63
CA LEU A 50 6.47 15.78 -6.22
C LEU A 50 5.86 16.84 -5.29
N GLN A 51 4.64 17.29 -5.57
CA GLN A 51 3.91 18.21 -4.71
C GLN A 51 3.66 17.59 -3.33
N HIS A 52 3.24 16.32 -3.30
CA HIS A 52 3.09 15.60 -2.03
C HIS A 52 4.42 15.48 -1.28
N ALA A 53 5.49 15.08 -1.96
CA ALA A 53 6.81 14.91 -1.37
C ALA A 53 7.40 16.21 -0.81
N SER A 54 7.11 17.36 -1.44
CA SER A 54 7.55 18.68 -0.96
C SER A 54 6.69 19.23 0.18
N THR A 55 5.41 18.83 0.26
CA THR A 55 4.50 19.28 1.33
C THR A 55 4.78 18.56 2.65
N VAL A 56 5.22 17.30 2.60
CA VAL A 56 5.50 16.48 3.79
C VAL A 56 6.93 16.69 4.25
N SER A 57 7.13 17.58 5.23
CA SER A 57 8.44 17.85 5.81
C SER A 57 8.80 16.89 6.96
N ARG A 58 7.77 16.31 7.60
CA ARG A 58 7.91 15.42 8.75
C ARG A 58 6.99 14.21 8.59
N PRO A 59 7.46 12.96 8.79
CA PRO A 59 6.63 11.78 8.65
C PRO A 59 5.36 11.83 9.50
N GLU A 60 5.41 12.41 10.69
CA GLU A 60 4.29 12.51 11.63
C GLU A 60 3.06 13.21 11.04
N GLN A 61 3.24 14.09 10.05
CA GLN A 61 2.15 14.75 9.33
C GLN A 61 1.27 13.75 8.57
N LEU A 62 1.79 12.56 8.24
CA LEU A 62 1.06 11.51 7.52
C LEU A 62 0.19 10.64 8.43
N LEU A 63 0.32 10.76 9.76
CA LEU A 63 -0.36 9.87 10.71
C LEU A 63 -1.89 9.91 10.59
N GLU A 64 -2.46 11.08 10.31
CA GLU A 64 -3.91 11.27 10.17
C GLU A 64 -4.42 10.89 8.77
N HIS A 65 -3.50 10.76 7.80
CA HIS A 65 -3.86 10.58 6.39
C HIS A 65 -3.49 9.21 5.81
N VAL A 66 -2.53 8.49 6.39
CA VAL A 66 -2.08 7.17 5.93
C VAL A 66 -2.44 6.15 6.99
N TYR A 67 -3.40 5.28 6.71
CA TYR A 67 -3.87 4.26 7.65
C TYR A 67 -3.16 2.93 7.44
N ILE A 68 -2.83 2.59 6.18
CA ILE A 68 -2.13 1.35 5.81
C ILE A 68 -1.16 1.65 4.68
N SER A 69 0.09 1.23 4.85
CA SER A 69 1.08 1.09 3.79
C SER A 69 2.00 -0.06 4.17
N ARG A 70 1.79 -1.22 3.56
CA ARG A 70 2.57 -2.43 3.86
C ARG A 70 2.69 -3.34 2.66
N ALA A 71 3.89 -3.88 2.47
CA ALA A 71 4.16 -4.97 1.54
C ALA A 71 4.11 -6.32 2.27
N ALA A 72 3.56 -7.32 1.62
CA ALA A 72 3.55 -8.72 2.07
C ALA A 72 3.89 -9.63 0.88
N VAL A 73 4.47 -10.79 1.16
CA VAL A 73 4.70 -11.80 0.14
C VAL A 73 3.33 -12.30 -0.36
N ALA A 74 3.13 -12.28 -1.67
CA ALA A 74 1.92 -12.85 -2.26
C ALA A 74 2.08 -14.35 -2.47
N PHE A 75 0.96 -15.05 -2.68
CA PHE A 75 0.97 -16.49 -2.93
C PHE A 75 1.72 -16.86 -4.22
N ALA A 76 1.69 -15.98 -5.22
CA ALA A 76 2.43 -16.20 -6.46
C ALA A 76 3.93 -15.92 -6.22
N PRO A 77 4.83 -16.86 -6.57
CA PRO A 77 6.27 -16.70 -6.39
C PRO A 77 6.80 -15.43 -7.07
N GLY A 78 7.71 -14.73 -6.39
CA GLY A 78 8.31 -13.49 -6.93
C GLY A 78 7.39 -12.27 -6.95
N THR A 79 6.17 -12.38 -6.42
CA THR A 79 5.23 -11.25 -6.36
C THR A 79 5.02 -10.76 -4.94
N HIS A 80 4.90 -9.45 -4.78
CA HIS A 80 4.58 -8.80 -3.52
C HIS A 80 3.20 -8.15 -3.60
N LYS A 81 2.38 -8.36 -2.58
CA LYS A 81 1.13 -7.64 -2.40
C LYS A 81 1.41 -6.39 -1.57
N ILE A 82 1.17 -5.23 -2.15
CA ILE A 82 1.20 -3.96 -1.42
C ILE A 82 -0.25 -3.57 -1.08
N ASN A 83 -0.49 -3.17 0.16
CA ASN A 83 -1.79 -2.67 0.58
C ASN A 83 -1.64 -1.21 0.98
N PHE A 84 -2.49 -0.36 0.41
CA PHE A 84 -2.61 1.04 0.76
C PHE A 84 -4.00 1.32 1.31
N SER A 85 -4.08 2.21 2.29
CA SER A 85 -5.30 2.81 2.77
C SER A 85 -4.97 4.21 3.26
N VAL A 86 -5.64 5.22 2.71
CA VAL A 86 -5.38 6.63 2.96
C VAL A 86 -6.70 7.39 3.15
N SER A 87 -6.60 8.59 3.73
CA SER A 87 -7.70 9.55 3.78
C SER A 87 -8.08 10.04 2.39
N ALA A 88 -9.32 10.55 2.24
CA ALA A 88 -9.82 11.07 0.96
C ALA A 88 -8.94 12.20 0.37
N GLU A 89 -8.27 12.97 1.23
CA GLU A 89 -7.38 14.06 0.81
C GLU A 89 -6.14 13.56 0.08
N LEU A 90 -5.63 12.37 0.43
CA LEU A 90 -4.49 11.75 -0.25
C LEU A 90 -4.90 10.81 -1.40
N GLN A 91 -6.20 10.71 -1.70
CA GLN A 91 -6.67 9.87 -2.80
C GLN A 91 -6.01 10.22 -4.15
N PRO A 92 -5.85 11.50 -4.53
CA PRO A 92 -5.18 11.85 -5.79
C PRO A 92 -3.72 11.38 -5.86
N VAL A 93 -3.03 11.39 -4.70
CA VAL A 93 -1.64 10.92 -4.58
C VAL A 93 -1.59 9.41 -4.68
N LEU A 94 -2.53 8.70 -4.03
CA LEU A 94 -2.65 7.25 -4.14
C LEU A 94 -2.97 6.83 -5.58
N ASP A 95 -3.85 7.53 -6.28
CA ASP A 95 -4.20 7.22 -7.66
C ASP A 95 -3.00 7.39 -8.59
N ALA A 96 -2.23 8.46 -8.42
CA ALA A 96 -0.97 8.68 -9.15
C ALA A 96 0.05 7.57 -8.85
N LEU A 97 0.22 7.21 -7.57
CA LEU A 97 1.09 6.12 -7.15
C LEU A 97 0.68 4.78 -7.77
N LEU A 98 -0.62 4.47 -7.79
CA LEU A 98 -1.14 3.24 -8.38
C LEU A 98 -0.95 3.21 -9.89
N ARG A 99 -1.17 4.31 -10.61
CA ARG A 99 -0.86 4.41 -12.05
C ARG A 99 0.61 4.12 -12.30
N THR A 100 1.51 4.73 -11.54
CA THR A 100 2.96 4.45 -11.64
C THR A 100 3.29 2.98 -11.39
N LEU A 101 2.73 2.37 -10.34
CA LEU A 101 2.97 0.96 -10.04
C LEU A 101 2.44 0.03 -11.14
N VAL A 102 1.28 0.35 -11.74
CA VAL A 102 0.72 -0.41 -12.85
C VAL A 102 1.61 -0.32 -14.09
N LEU A 103 2.17 0.86 -14.39
CA LEU A 103 3.13 1.03 -15.50
C LEU A 103 4.35 0.11 -15.34
N THR A 104 4.83 -0.10 -14.12
CA THR A 104 5.96 -1.00 -13.83
C THR A 104 5.60 -2.51 -13.86
N GLY A 105 4.41 -2.87 -14.33
CA GLY A 105 3.93 -4.25 -14.40
C GLY A 105 3.08 -4.71 -13.20
N GLY A 106 2.67 -3.77 -12.33
CA GLY A 106 1.78 -4.02 -11.22
C GLY A 106 0.32 -4.24 -11.65
N CYS A 107 -0.46 -4.90 -10.80
CA CYS A 107 -1.91 -5.05 -10.97
C CYS A 107 -2.63 -4.42 -9.77
N ALA A 108 -3.33 -3.32 -10.02
CA ALA A 108 -4.14 -2.65 -9.01
C ALA A 108 -5.42 -3.44 -8.74
N LYS A 109 -5.78 -3.59 -7.46
CA LYS A 109 -7.03 -4.21 -7.02
C LYS A 109 -7.70 -3.30 -6.00
N PHE A 110 -8.96 -2.98 -6.24
CA PHE A 110 -9.74 -2.06 -5.44
C PHE A 110 -10.87 -2.76 -4.68
N GLY A 111 -11.23 -2.21 -3.52
CA GLY A 111 -12.33 -2.69 -2.70
C GLY A 111 -11.92 -3.65 -1.59
N THR A 112 -12.93 -4.13 -0.84
CA THR A 112 -12.71 -5.04 0.29
C THR A 112 -12.24 -6.41 -0.22
N PRO A 113 -11.22 -7.02 0.40
CA PRO A 113 -10.80 -8.36 0.04
C PRO A 113 -11.95 -9.36 0.29
N PRO A 114 -12.18 -10.32 -0.62
CA PRO A 114 -13.18 -11.35 -0.42
C PRO A 114 -12.86 -12.20 0.82
N ARG A 115 -13.84 -12.32 1.70
CA ARG A 115 -13.77 -12.93 3.03
C ARG A 115 -13.87 -14.46 2.97
N SER A 116 -14.42 -15.01 1.89
CA SER A 116 -14.67 -16.45 1.72
C SER A 116 -14.26 -16.98 0.34
N SER A 117 -14.19 -18.30 0.20
CA SER A 117 -13.95 -18.96 -1.09
C SER A 117 -15.09 -18.75 -2.09
N GLY A 118 -16.34 -18.67 -1.60
CA GLY A 118 -17.51 -18.34 -2.41
C GLY A 118 -17.42 -16.90 -2.93
N GLU A 119 -17.11 -15.96 -2.04
CA GLU A 119 -16.90 -14.56 -2.44
C GLU A 119 -15.80 -14.43 -3.47
N ARG A 120 -14.68 -15.17 -3.33
CA ARG A 120 -13.57 -15.22 -4.32
C ARG A 120 -13.98 -15.74 -5.70
N LYS A 121 -14.96 -16.66 -5.78
CA LYS A 121 -15.47 -17.14 -7.06
C LYS A 121 -16.38 -16.10 -7.72
N VAL A 122 -17.27 -15.47 -6.95
CA VAL A 122 -18.18 -14.42 -7.43
C VAL A 122 -17.38 -13.22 -7.94
N ALA A 123 -16.49 -12.72 -7.10
CA ALA A 123 -15.34 -11.91 -7.45
C ALA A 123 -14.78 -12.26 -8.84
N LYS A 124 -14.15 -13.43 -8.97
CA LYS A 124 -13.48 -13.82 -10.21
C LYS A 124 -14.42 -13.74 -11.43
N LEU A 125 -15.67 -14.21 -11.29
CA LEU A 125 -16.68 -14.09 -12.35
C LEU A 125 -16.97 -12.63 -12.73
N LEU A 126 -17.10 -11.73 -11.75
CA LEU A 126 -17.30 -10.30 -12.01
C LEU A 126 -16.09 -9.67 -12.71
N ALA A 127 -14.86 -10.07 -12.37
CA ALA A 127 -13.68 -9.61 -13.10
C ALA A 127 -13.65 -10.15 -14.54
N ASP A 128 -13.97 -11.42 -14.73
CA ASP A 128 -14.01 -12.06 -16.06
C ASP A 128 -15.11 -11.44 -16.95
N LEU A 129 -16.18 -10.91 -16.34
CA LEU A 129 -17.27 -10.19 -17.02
C LEU A 129 -16.98 -8.68 -17.22
N GLY A 130 -15.83 -8.17 -16.76
CA GLY A 130 -15.47 -6.77 -16.86
C GLY A 130 -16.18 -5.83 -15.87
N GLU A 131 -16.96 -6.39 -14.93
CA GLU A 131 -17.74 -5.62 -13.94
C GLU A 131 -17.00 -5.36 -12.63
N TRP A 132 -15.82 -5.95 -12.44
CA TRP A 132 -15.07 -5.76 -11.20
C TRP A 132 -14.09 -4.60 -11.25
N ASN A 133 -14.49 -3.49 -10.62
CA ASN A 133 -13.69 -2.34 -10.16
C ASN A 133 -12.38 -2.09 -10.92
N LEU A 134 -12.52 -1.77 -12.21
CA LEU A 134 -11.67 -0.75 -12.78
C LEU A 134 -12.25 0.59 -12.33
N PRO A 135 -11.48 1.49 -11.66
CA PRO A 135 -11.92 2.88 -11.57
C PRO A 135 -12.18 3.41 -12.99
N PRO A 136 -13.15 4.30 -13.19
CA PRO A 136 -13.35 4.96 -14.48
C PRO A 136 -12.07 5.73 -14.83
N ALA A 137 -11.36 5.26 -15.84
CA ALA A 137 -10.10 5.80 -16.38
C ALA A 137 -8.93 5.86 -15.36
N LEU A 138 -8.11 4.81 -15.32
CA LEU A 138 -6.66 4.95 -15.12
C LEU A 138 -6.00 5.22 -16.47
#